data_AF-R8W3X6-F1
#
_entry.id   AF-R8W3X6-F1
#
_cell.length_a   1.000
_cell.length_b   1.000
_cell.length_c   1.000
_cell.angle_alpha   90.00
_cell.angle_beta   90.00
_cell.angle_gamma   90.00
#
_symmetry.space_group_name_H-M   'P 1'
#
loop_
_entity.id
_entity.type
_entity.pdbx_description
1 polymer ?
#
loop_
_entity_poly.entity_id
_entity_poly.type
_entity_poly.pdbx_seq_one_letter_code
_entity_poly.pdbx_strand_id
1 'polypeptide(L)'
;MAPLLLTACGTDAGSQTVLPKPEMATSQPEYPEVKETPVQNVWTDEELEAMVLTLAGECYDDKEHDKRLVCEVILNRVSDGRFGDSVLEVVSAPNQFSGYWEQSREITENDYDVATEALEDWYGSGCEALSDYLFFVAGDNRENVFRCEY
;
A
#
# COMPACT_ATOMS: atom_id res chain seq x y z
N MET A 1 -68.23 7.20 -24.17
CA MET A 1 -68.60 8.06 -23.02
C MET A 1 -67.93 7.45 -21.80
N ALA A 2 -66.97 8.15 -21.20
CA ALA A 2 -66.56 7.82 -19.84
C ALA A 2 -67.65 8.31 -18.88
N PRO A 3 -67.83 7.63 -17.74
CA PRO A 3 -67.79 8.41 -16.51
C PRO A 3 -66.89 7.78 -15.44
N LEU A 4 -66.09 8.67 -14.86
CA LEU A 4 -65.48 8.59 -13.54
C LEU A 4 -66.56 8.43 -12.45
N LEU A 5 -66.21 7.75 -11.33
CA LEU A 5 -66.62 8.02 -9.94
C LEU A 5 -65.88 7.00 -9.04
N LEU A 6 -64.81 7.42 -8.36
CA LEU A 6 -64.74 7.88 -6.96
C LEU A 6 -64.88 6.76 -5.90
N THR A 7 -63.74 6.48 -5.25
CA THR A 7 -63.50 6.44 -3.79
C THR A 7 -64.42 5.61 -2.89
N ALA A 8 -63.81 4.69 -2.12
CA ALA A 8 -63.85 4.73 -0.65
C ALA A 8 -62.97 3.63 -0.02
N CYS A 9 -62.41 3.98 1.13
CA CYS A 9 -61.55 3.19 2.01
C CYS A 9 -62.38 2.50 3.11
N GLY A 10 -61.81 1.43 3.71
CA GLY A 10 -62.28 0.77 4.93
C GLY A 10 -63.20 -0.41 4.65
N THR A 11 -63.13 -1.55 5.34
CA THR A 11 -62.61 -1.80 6.68
C THR A 11 -62.47 -3.31 6.88
N ASP A 12 -61.49 -3.64 7.71
CA ASP A 12 -61.18 -4.89 8.42
C ASP A 12 -62.30 -5.95 8.56
N ALA A 13 -61.98 -7.20 8.23
CA ALA A 13 -62.70 -8.38 8.71
C ALA A 13 -61.92 -9.67 8.45
N GLY A 14 -61.21 -10.13 9.48
CA GLY A 14 -61.38 -11.49 9.98
C GLY A 14 -60.54 -12.61 9.36
N SER A 15 -59.98 -13.39 10.29
CA SER A 15 -59.79 -14.84 10.20
C SER A 15 -58.70 -15.35 9.25
N GLN A 16 -57.65 -15.95 9.82
CA GLN A 16 -57.57 -17.42 9.85
C GLN A 16 -56.28 -17.88 10.55
N THR A 17 -56.50 -18.84 11.44
CA THR A 17 -55.49 -19.67 12.10
C THR A 17 -54.64 -20.42 11.08
N VAL A 18 -53.32 -20.29 11.16
CA VAL A 18 -52.36 -21.22 10.55
C VAL A 18 -51.47 -21.77 11.66
N LEU A 19 -51.49 -23.10 11.83
CA LEU A 19 -50.64 -23.84 12.75
C LEU A 19 -49.16 -23.71 12.31
N PRO A 20 -48.21 -23.36 13.18
CA PRO A 20 -46.81 -23.28 12.79
C PRO A 20 -46.18 -24.69 12.63
N LYS A 21 -45.48 -24.85 11.51
CA LYS A 21 -44.61 -25.98 11.16
C LYS A 21 -43.37 -25.97 12.07
N PRO A 22 -42.88 -27.11 12.59
CA PRO A 22 -41.72 -27.11 13.49
C PRO A 22 -40.45 -26.76 12.73
N GLU A 23 -39.84 -25.63 13.08
CA GLU A 23 -38.49 -25.25 12.65
C GLU A 23 -37.46 -26.04 13.46
N MET A 24 -36.66 -26.86 12.77
CA MET A 24 -35.44 -27.42 13.35
C MET A 24 -34.43 -26.29 13.51
N ALA A 25 -34.24 -25.84 14.74
CA ALA A 25 -33.13 -24.98 15.13
C ALA A 25 -31.82 -25.73 14.90
N THR A 26 -31.09 -25.34 13.86
CA THR A 26 -29.71 -25.77 13.65
C THR A 26 -28.83 -24.77 14.39
N SER A 27 -28.38 -25.14 15.59
CA SER A 27 -27.47 -24.34 16.40
C SER A 27 -26.06 -24.45 15.81
N GLN A 28 -25.61 -23.41 15.10
CA GLN A 28 -24.22 -23.27 14.70
C GLN A 28 -23.37 -22.91 15.94
N PRO A 29 -22.25 -23.58 16.21
CA PRO A 29 -21.35 -23.17 17.29
C PRO A 29 -20.71 -21.83 16.95
N GLU A 30 -20.79 -20.89 17.90
CA GLU A 30 -20.22 -19.56 17.81
C GLU A 30 -18.75 -19.64 18.23
N TYR A 31 -17.86 -19.67 17.24
CA TYR A 31 -16.42 -19.55 17.45
C TYR A 31 -16.11 -18.07 17.70
N PRO A 32 -15.30 -17.71 18.71
CA PRO A 32 -14.88 -16.34 18.88
C PRO A 32 -14.08 -15.89 17.65
N GLU A 33 -14.55 -14.82 17.01
CA GLU A 33 -13.85 -14.12 15.95
C GLU A 33 -12.53 -13.59 16.52
N VAL A 34 -11.42 -14.23 16.16
CA VAL A 34 -10.08 -13.73 16.45
C VAL A 34 -9.90 -12.49 15.60
N LYS A 35 -10.08 -11.31 16.21
CA LYS A 35 -9.68 -10.05 15.59
C LYS A 35 -8.16 -10.07 15.50
N GLU A 36 -7.62 -10.37 14.33
CA GLU A 36 -6.20 -10.17 14.04
C GLU A 36 -5.89 -8.70 14.34
N THR A 37 -5.02 -8.50 15.33
CA THR A 37 -4.46 -7.17 15.59
C THR A 37 -3.41 -6.97 14.50
N PRO A 38 -3.48 -5.89 13.69
CA PRO A 38 -2.47 -5.67 12.68
C PRO A 38 -1.10 -5.61 13.38
N VAL A 39 -0.16 -6.40 12.89
CA VAL A 39 1.25 -6.26 13.29
C VAL A 39 1.66 -4.87 12.82
N GLN A 40 1.93 -3.98 13.78
CA GLN A 40 2.39 -2.64 13.43
C GLN A 40 3.85 -2.76 13.01
N ASN A 41 4.13 -2.46 11.75
CA ASN A 41 5.49 -2.37 11.24
C ASN A 41 6.26 -1.27 11.97
N VAL A 42 7.59 -1.38 11.98
CA VAL A 42 8.47 -0.40 12.66
C VAL A 42 8.49 0.94 11.91
N TRP A 43 8.29 0.89 10.59
CA TRP A 43 8.11 2.06 9.72
C TRP A 43 6.64 2.48 9.63
N THR A 44 6.45 3.72 9.20
CA THR A 44 5.14 4.30 8.92
C THR A 44 4.66 3.97 7.50
N ASP A 45 3.34 3.99 7.30
CA ASP A 45 2.76 3.86 5.96
C ASP A 45 3.27 4.99 5.04
N GLU A 46 3.51 6.19 5.58
CA GLU A 46 4.01 7.33 4.80
C GLU A 46 5.43 7.10 4.26
N GLU A 47 6.31 6.45 5.03
CA GLU A 47 7.65 6.07 4.57
C GLU A 47 7.58 5.04 3.45
N LEU A 48 6.75 4.01 3.61
CA LEU A 48 6.54 2.98 2.59
C LEU A 48 6.00 3.60 1.30
N GLU A 49 4.94 4.39 1.39
CA GLU A 49 4.33 5.04 0.23
C GLU A 49 5.29 6.01 -0.47
N ALA A 50 6.13 6.72 0.28
CA ALA A 50 7.14 7.60 -0.29
C ALA A 50 8.19 6.84 -1.11
N MET A 51 8.62 5.66 -0.63
CA MET A 51 9.51 4.77 -1.39
C MET A 51 8.82 4.18 -2.62
N VAL A 52 7.59 3.68 -2.48
CA VAL A 52 6.80 3.10 -3.57
C VAL A 52 6.57 4.10 -4.71
N LEU A 53 6.17 5.34 -4.39
CA LEU A 53 6.02 6.42 -5.37
C LEU A 53 7.33 6.68 -6.11
N THR A 54 8.44 6.68 -5.37
CA THR A 54 9.78 6.87 -5.94
C THR A 54 10.12 5.73 -6.90
N LEU A 55 9.89 4.47 -6.53
CA LEU A 55 10.16 3.31 -7.39
C LEU A 55 9.39 3.37 -8.72
N ALA A 56 8.09 3.70 -8.68
CA ALA A 56 7.27 3.80 -9.88
C ALA A 56 7.82 4.83 -10.89
N GLY A 57 8.47 5.90 -10.42
CA GLY A 57 9.09 6.88 -11.29
C GLY A 57 10.54 6.57 -11.70
N GLU A 58 11.33 5.94 -10.83
CA GLU A 58 12.77 5.73 -11.03
C GLU A 58 13.13 4.36 -11.63
N CYS A 59 12.23 3.40 -11.59
CA CYS A 59 12.49 2.02 -12.00
C CYS A 59 11.44 1.51 -12.99
N TYR A 60 11.79 0.46 -13.73
CA TYR A 60 10.82 -0.31 -14.50
C TYR A 60 10.36 -1.52 -13.69
N ASP A 61 9.11 -1.94 -13.89
CA ASP A 61 8.51 -3.03 -13.11
C ASP A 61 9.24 -4.36 -13.28
N ASP A 62 9.78 -4.62 -14.47
CA ASP A 62 10.59 -5.81 -14.76
C ASP A 62 12.06 -5.72 -14.32
N LYS A 63 12.41 -4.69 -13.54
CA LYS A 63 13.77 -4.41 -13.04
C LYS A 63 13.80 -4.39 -11.50
N GLU A 64 13.38 -5.49 -10.90
CA GLU A 64 13.32 -5.66 -9.44
C GLU A 64 14.66 -5.38 -8.73
N HIS A 65 15.79 -5.77 -9.34
CA HIS A 65 17.11 -5.47 -8.78
C HIS A 65 17.39 -3.96 -8.70
N ASP A 66 16.98 -3.19 -9.71
CA ASP A 66 17.12 -1.74 -9.67
C ASP A 66 16.21 -1.14 -8.61
N LYS A 67 14.98 -1.64 -8.47
CA LYS A 67 14.07 -1.20 -7.40
C LYS A 67 14.72 -1.40 -6.03
N ARG A 68 15.28 -2.58 -5.79
CA ARG A 68 15.99 -2.91 -4.55
C ARG A 68 17.15 -1.93 -4.30
N LEU A 69 17.99 -1.69 -5.30
CA LEU A 69 19.13 -0.78 -5.15
C LEU A 69 18.71 0.70 -5.03
N VAL A 70 17.59 1.13 -5.62
CA VAL A 70 17.03 2.47 -5.39
C VAL A 70 16.52 2.60 -3.94
N CYS A 71 15.85 1.58 -3.40
CA CYS A 71 15.49 1.55 -1.98
C CYS A 71 16.73 1.67 -1.09
N GLU A 72 17.79 0.89 -1.39
CA GLU A 72 19.05 0.99 -0.65
C GLU A 72 19.65 2.39 -0.75
N VAL A 73 19.68 3.03 -1.93
CA VAL A 73 20.17 4.41 -2.05
C VAL A 73 19.37 5.37 -1.18
N ILE A 74 18.04 5.25 -1.12
CA ILE A 74 17.19 6.09 -0.26
C ILE A 74 17.58 5.89 1.21
N LEU A 75 17.64 4.64 1.67
CA LEU A 75 17.88 4.29 3.07
C LEU A 75 19.33 4.56 3.50
N ASN A 76 20.31 4.26 2.63
CA ASN A 76 21.72 4.58 2.84
C ASN A 76 21.92 6.10 2.96
N ARG A 77 21.18 6.91 2.20
CA ARG A 77 21.22 8.38 2.30
C ARG A 77 20.65 8.88 3.62
N VAL A 78 19.65 8.20 4.18
CA VAL A 78 19.15 8.47 5.55
C VAL A 78 20.23 8.10 6.56
N SER A 79 20.80 6.89 6.49
CA SER A 79 21.90 6.46 7.38
C SER A 79 23.13 7.35 7.31
N ASP A 80 23.44 7.90 6.14
CA ASP A 80 24.57 8.79 5.90
C ASP A 80 24.35 10.20 6.52
N GLY A 81 23.10 10.66 6.62
CA GLY A 81 22.71 11.92 7.26
C GLY A 81 23.08 13.20 6.51
N ARG A 82 23.85 13.15 5.42
CA ARG A 82 24.15 14.36 4.60
C ARG A 82 23.00 14.76 3.68
N PHE A 83 22.05 13.86 3.42
CA PHE A 83 20.98 14.03 2.45
C PHE A 83 19.63 14.34 3.09
N GLY A 84 19.43 13.89 4.34
CA GLY A 84 18.21 14.04 5.13
C GLY A 84 18.19 13.02 6.26
N ASP A 85 17.43 13.30 7.32
CA ASP A 85 17.36 12.45 8.52
C ASP A 85 16.16 11.48 8.49
N SER A 86 15.38 11.48 7.40
CA SER A 86 14.25 10.58 7.18
C SER A 86 14.05 10.25 5.70
N VAL A 87 13.32 9.17 5.41
CA VAL A 87 12.94 8.77 4.05
C VAL A 87 12.29 9.94 3.30
N LEU A 88 11.33 10.61 3.95
CA LEU A 88 10.61 11.74 3.36
C LEU A 88 11.52 12.91 3.01
N GLU A 89 12.45 13.28 3.91
CA GLU A 89 13.41 14.34 3.61
C GLU A 89 14.30 13.98 2.41
N VAL A 90 14.75 12.73 2.33
CA VAL A 90 15.60 12.26 1.23
C VAL A 90 14.86 12.25 -0.11
N VAL A 91 13.65 11.68 -0.18
CA VAL A 91 12.94 11.53 -1.46
C VAL A 91 12.27 12.83 -1.93
N SER A 92 11.84 13.69 -1.00
CA SER A 92 11.21 14.97 -1.33
C SER A 92 12.23 16.09 -1.59
N ALA A 93 13.51 15.88 -1.30
CA ALA A 93 14.53 16.89 -1.57
C ALA A 93 14.57 17.27 -3.06
N PRO A 94 14.63 18.58 -3.39
CA PRO A 94 14.60 19.03 -4.78
C PRO A 94 15.69 18.40 -5.66
N ASN A 95 15.29 17.91 -6.83
CA ASN A 95 16.17 17.28 -7.82
C ASN A 95 16.89 16.00 -7.33
N GLN A 96 16.44 15.37 -6.25
CA GLN A 96 17.01 14.08 -5.80
C GLN A 96 16.34 12.89 -6.48
N PHE A 97 15.00 12.86 -6.49
CA PHE A 97 14.20 11.80 -7.09
C PHE A 97 13.02 12.43 -7.82
N SER A 98 13.00 12.33 -9.15
CA SER A 98 11.87 12.83 -9.93
C SER A 98 10.62 11.98 -9.69
N GLY A 99 10.80 10.68 -9.47
CA GLY A 99 9.72 9.73 -9.29
C GLY A 99 8.82 9.98 -8.10
N TYR A 100 9.32 10.59 -7.02
CA TYR A 100 8.49 10.97 -5.88
C TYR A 100 7.44 12.04 -6.26
N TRP A 101 7.80 12.96 -7.17
CA TRP A 101 6.96 14.08 -7.56
C TRP A 101 6.11 13.82 -8.80
N GLU A 102 6.66 13.06 -9.75
CA GLU A 102 6.03 12.79 -11.04
C GLU A 102 6.21 11.30 -11.40
N GLN A 103 5.18 10.51 -11.11
CA GLN A 103 5.17 9.10 -11.45
C GLN A 103 4.94 8.96 -12.96
N SER A 104 5.92 8.36 -13.64
CA SER A 104 5.84 8.09 -15.08
C SER A 104 5.30 6.69 -15.40
N ARG A 105 5.07 5.85 -14.38
CA ARG A 105 4.56 4.48 -14.49
C ARG A 105 3.55 4.20 -13.38
N GLU A 106 2.77 3.13 -13.58
CA GLU A 106 1.81 2.66 -12.58
C GLU A 106 2.54 2.04 -11.38
N ILE A 107 2.01 2.28 -10.18
CA ILE A 107 2.44 1.59 -8.96
C ILE A 107 1.95 0.14 -9.03
N THR A 108 2.82 -0.81 -8.68
CA THR A 108 2.51 -2.24 -8.68
C THR A 108 2.73 -2.88 -7.31
N GLU A 109 2.20 -4.09 -7.11
CA GLU A 109 2.47 -4.90 -5.91
C GLU A 109 3.98 -5.15 -5.72
N ASN A 110 4.73 -5.28 -6.82
CA ASN A 110 6.18 -5.44 -6.79
C ASN A 110 6.90 -4.22 -6.20
N ASP A 111 6.38 -2.99 -6.39
CA ASP A 111 6.95 -1.81 -5.72
C ASP A 111 6.80 -1.91 -4.19
N TYR A 112 5.62 -2.34 -3.72
CA TYR A 112 5.36 -2.52 -2.30
C TYR A 112 6.21 -3.64 -1.70
N ASP A 113 6.32 -4.78 -2.38
CA ASP A 113 7.10 -5.92 -1.91
C ASP A 113 8.58 -5.54 -1.72
N VAL A 114 9.18 -4.92 -2.73
CA VAL A 114 10.60 -4.54 -2.71
C VAL A 114 10.88 -3.43 -1.68
N ALA A 115 9.99 -2.43 -1.58
CA ALA A 115 10.13 -1.38 -0.58
C ALA A 115 9.99 -1.93 0.85
N THR A 116 9.05 -2.85 1.07
CA THR A 116 8.84 -3.53 2.36
C THR A 116 10.06 -4.34 2.75
N GLU A 117 10.58 -5.18 1.86
CA GLU A 117 11.78 -6.00 2.13
C GLU A 117 12.99 -5.12 2.47
N ALA A 118 13.21 -4.01 1.75
CA ALA A 118 14.30 -3.09 2.03
C ALA A 118 14.14 -2.38 3.39
N LEU A 119 12.92 -1.98 3.77
CA LEU A 119 12.62 -1.39 5.08
C LEU A 119 12.83 -2.42 6.21
N GLU A 120 12.37 -3.66 6.02
CA GLU A 120 12.60 -4.76 6.97
C GLU A 120 14.09 -4.98 7.24
N ASP A 121 14.89 -5.07 6.17
CA ASP A 121 16.33 -5.25 6.27
C ASP A 121 17.00 -4.04 6.96
N TRP A 122 16.63 -2.82 6.59
CA TRP A 122 17.23 -1.61 7.13
C TRP A 122 16.90 -1.41 8.60
N TYR A 123 15.63 -1.50 9.02
CA TYR A 123 15.27 -1.45 10.43
C TYR A 123 15.84 -2.65 11.21
N GLY A 124 15.87 -3.84 10.60
CA GLY A 124 16.47 -5.04 11.17
C GLY A 124 17.97 -4.91 11.42
N SER A 125 18.67 -4.09 10.62
CA SER A 125 20.09 -3.76 10.78
C SER A 125 20.36 -2.71 11.87
N GLY A 126 19.32 -2.06 12.39
CA GLY A 126 19.45 -0.89 13.28
C GLY A 126 19.64 0.42 12.52
N CYS A 127 19.07 0.53 11.32
CA CYS A 127 19.18 1.69 10.42
C CYS A 127 20.61 1.96 9.94
N GLU A 128 21.42 0.91 9.84
CA GLU A 128 22.75 0.95 9.22
C GLU A 128 22.62 0.85 7.69
N ALA A 129 23.59 1.39 6.95
CA ALA A 129 23.58 1.32 5.50
C ALA A 129 23.60 -0.14 5.02
N LEU A 130 22.73 -0.46 4.06
CA LEU A 130 22.59 -1.79 3.48
C LEU A 130 23.65 -2.07 2.40
N SER A 131 24.24 -1.02 1.83
CA SER A 131 25.33 -1.06 0.88
C SER A 131 26.10 0.27 0.86
N ASP A 132 27.16 0.36 0.04
CA ASP A 132 27.93 1.59 -0.12
C ASP A 132 27.35 2.54 -1.20
N TYR A 133 26.22 2.18 -1.83
CA TYR A 133 25.65 2.97 -2.92
C TYR A 133 24.91 4.19 -2.39
N LEU A 134 25.26 5.36 -2.94
CA LEU A 134 24.64 6.65 -2.61
C LEU A 134 24.09 7.38 -3.84
N PHE A 135 24.41 6.92 -5.05
CA PHE A 135 24.01 7.58 -6.28
C PHE A 135 23.69 6.55 -7.36
N PHE A 136 22.87 6.97 -8.32
CA PHE A 136 22.66 6.24 -9.56
C PHE A 136 22.33 7.21 -10.69
N VAL A 137 22.41 6.72 -11.91
CA VAL A 137 21.93 7.41 -13.12
C VAL A 137 21.25 6.40 -14.03
N ALA A 138 20.33 6.88 -14.89
CA ALA A 138 19.77 6.06 -15.95
C ALA A 138 20.91 5.54 -16.86
N GLY A 139 20.93 4.24 -17.08
CA GLY A 139 21.84 3.54 -17.96
C GLY A 139 21.15 3.01 -19.22
N ASP A 140 21.86 2.12 -19.91
CA ASP A 140 21.34 1.43 -21.08
C ASP A 140 20.28 0.39 -20.70
N ASN A 141 19.48 -0.05 -21.69
CA ASN A 141 18.52 -1.15 -21.54
C ASN A 141 17.51 -0.99 -20.39
N ARG A 142 17.17 0.26 -20.05
CA ARG A 142 16.23 0.59 -18.96
C ARG A 142 16.76 0.26 -17.56
N GLU A 143 18.06 0.05 -17.42
CA GLU A 143 18.70 -0.26 -16.14
C GLU A 143 19.36 0.97 -15.53
N ASN A 144 19.38 1.05 -14.21
CA ASN A 144 20.10 2.07 -13.46
C ASN A 144 21.56 1.66 -13.22
N VAL A 145 22.46 2.64 -13.22
CA VAL A 145 23.90 2.44 -12.93
C VAL A 145 24.22 3.08 -11.58
N PHE A 146 24.52 2.24 -10.59
CA PHE A 146 24.75 2.62 -9.19
C PHE A 146 26.22 2.91 -8.88
N ARG A 147 26.49 3.85 -7.98
CA ARG A 147 27.84 4.26 -7.57
C ARG A 147 27.91 4.80 -6.14
N CYS A 148 29.09 4.67 -5.52
CA CYS A 148 29.36 5.13 -4.16
C CYS A 148 29.80 6.61 -4.10
N GLU A 149 30.39 7.11 -5.19
CA GLU A 149 30.91 8.47 -5.31
C GLU A 149 30.27 9.18 -6.51
N TYR A 150 30.14 10.52 -6.45
CA TYR A 150 29.42 11.30 -7.45
C TYR A 150 30.14 11.42 -8.78
#